data_AF-A0A6G3XK89-F1
#
_entry.id   AF-A0A6G3XK89-F1
#
_cell.length_a   1.000
_cell.length_b   1.000
_cell.length_c   1.000
_cell.angle_alpha   90.00
_cell.angle_beta   90.00
_cell.angle_gamma   90.00
#
_symmetry.space_group_name_H-M   'P 1'
#
loop_
_entity.id
_entity.type
_entity.pdbx_description
1 polymer ?
#
loop_
_entity_poly.entity_id
_entity_poly.type
_entity_poly.pdbx_seq_one_letter_code
_entity_poly.pdbx_strand_id
1 'polypeptide(L)'
;GGYNPSHQRGERIRLIEAHQAAAEFYVRALESPEAEIGRKFLAERGFDQDAATHFRVGYSPAGWDHLTRYLRGKGFSDKELITSGLSQDGRRGPIDRFRGRLMWPISDTAGDIVGFGARKLRDDDDNGPKYLNT
;
A
#
# COMPACT_ATOMS: atom_id res chain seq x y z
N GLY A 1 -6.26 22.02 -25.60
CA GLY A 1 -5.17 21.08 -25.27
C GLY A 1 -5.68 19.69 -25.57
N GLY A 2 -5.05 19.00 -26.52
CA GLY A 2 -5.57 17.76 -27.12
C GLY A 2 -5.50 16.56 -26.19
N TYR A 3 -6.57 15.79 -26.15
CA TYR A 3 -6.67 14.48 -25.52
C TYR A 3 -5.79 13.49 -26.29
N ASN A 4 -4.70 12.99 -25.68
CA ASN A 4 -3.82 11.98 -26.30
C ASN A 4 -3.98 10.63 -25.58
N PRO A 5 -4.80 9.69 -26.10
CA PRO A 5 -5.17 8.46 -25.40
C PRO A 5 -3.99 7.49 -25.16
N SER A 6 -2.90 7.59 -25.93
CA SER A 6 -1.70 6.78 -25.74
C SER A 6 -0.92 7.11 -24.46
N HIS A 7 -0.83 8.39 -24.11
CA HIS A 7 -0.17 8.84 -22.88
C HIS A 7 -0.94 8.40 -21.62
N GLN A 8 -2.27 8.48 -21.63
CA GLN A 8 -3.11 8.05 -20.51
C GLN A 8 -3.00 6.53 -20.27
N ARG A 9 -2.89 5.74 -21.34
CA ARG A 9 -2.69 4.30 -21.23
C ARG A 9 -1.35 3.95 -20.59
N GLY A 10 -0.28 4.64 -20.97
CA GLY A 10 1.05 4.47 -20.37
C GLY A 10 1.05 4.84 -18.88
N GLU A 11 0.41 5.96 -18.53
CA GLU A 11 0.26 6.40 -17.14
C GLU A 11 -0.53 5.39 -16.30
N ARG A 12 -1.67 4.88 -16.81
CA ARG A 12 -2.43 3.84 -16.11
C ARG A 12 -1.60 2.58 -15.83
N ILE A 13 -0.84 2.10 -16.83
CA ILE A 13 0.02 0.92 -16.67
C ILE A 13 1.05 1.15 -15.57
N ARG A 14 1.71 2.31 -15.56
CA ARG A 14 2.70 2.67 -14.54
C ARG A 14 2.12 2.73 -13.13
N LEU A 15 0.90 3.25 -12.98
CA LEU A 15 0.23 3.26 -11.68
C LEU A 15 -0.12 1.84 -11.20
N ILE A 16 -0.54 0.95 -12.10
CA ILE A 16 -0.81 -0.45 -11.77
C ILE A 16 0.47 -1.17 -11.36
N GLU A 17 1.57 -0.96 -12.08
CA GLU A 17 2.88 -1.50 -11.72
C GLU A 17 3.33 -1.03 -10.32
N ALA A 18 3.07 0.24 -9.98
CA ALA A 18 3.38 0.78 -8.65
C ALA A 18 2.56 0.10 -7.56
N HIS A 19 1.26 -0.12 -7.78
CA HIS A 19 0.38 -0.83 -6.84
C HIS A 19 0.80 -2.30 -6.66
N GLN A 20 1.14 -2.98 -7.74
CA GLN A 20 1.64 -4.35 -7.69
C GLN A 20 2.95 -4.43 -6.87
N ALA A 21 3.91 -3.53 -7.15
CA ALA A 21 5.15 -3.45 -6.39
C ALA A 21 4.92 -3.11 -4.90
N ALA A 22 3.93 -2.26 -4.60
CA ALA A 22 3.55 -1.93 -3.23
C ALA A 22 2.93 -3.13 -2.50
N ALA A 23 2.09 -3.92 -3.16
CA ALA A 23 1.52 -5.13 -2.57
C ALA A 23 2.62 -6.13 -2.20
N GLU A 24 3.58 -6.38 -3.10
CA GLU A 24 4.74 -7.23 -2.81
C GLU A 24 5.54 -6.73 -1.59
N PHE A 25 5.73 -5.41 -1.50
CA PHE A 25 6.40 -4.79 -0.36
C PHE A 25 5.65 -5.04 0.94
N TYR A 26 4.33 -4.79 0.96
CA TYR A 26 3.52 -4.96 2.16
C TYR A 26 3.39 -6.41 2.59
N VAL A 27 3.27 -7.37 1.66
CA VAL A 27 3.27 -8.80 1.97
C VAL A 27 4.57 -9.20 2.67
N ARG A 28 5.73 -8.79 2.13
CA ARG A 28 7.02 -9.05 2.79
C ARG A 28 7.13 -8.36 4.16
N ALA A 29 6.62 -7.14 4.28
CA ALA A 29 6.64 -6.42 5.54
C ALA A 29 5.79 -7.10 6.64
N LEU A 30 4.78 -7.90 6.27
CA LEU A 30 3.98 -8.68 7.22
C LEU A 30 4.81 -9.75 7.95
N GLU A 31 5.97 -10.16 7.41
CA GLU A 31 6.88 -11.11 8.04
C GLU A 31 7.81 -10.44 9.08
N SER A 32 7.87 -9.11 9.10
CA SER A 32 8.74 -8.37 10.01
C SER A 32 8.35 -8.56 11.49
N PRO A 33 9.29 -8.38 12.43
CA PRO A 33 8.97 -8.38 13.86
C PRO A 33 7.90 -7.34 14.23
N GLU A 34 7.94 -6.16 13.60
CA GLU A 34 6.98 -5.09 13.86
C GLU A 34 5.52 -5.50 13.54
N ALA A 35 5.35 -6.33 12.51
CA ALA A 35 4.05 -6.80 12.06
C ALA A 35 3.45 -7.92 12.93
N GLU A 36 4.10 -8.30 14.04
CA GLU A 36 3.59 -9.34 14.96
C GLU A 36 2.17 -9.03 15.44
N ILE A 37 1.88 -7.77 15.76
CA ILE A 37 0.54 -7.32 16.15
C ILE A 37 -0.49 -7.57 15.04
N GLY A 38 -0.11 -7.39 13.78
CA GLY A 38 -0.97 -7.66 12.63
C GLY A 38 -1.23 -9.16 12.47
N ARG A 39 -0.19 -9.99 12.60
CA ARG A 39 -0.33 -11.45 12.51
C ARG A 39 -1.20 -12.01 13.65
N LYS A 40 -1.02 -11.54 14.89
CA LYS A 40 -1.88 -11.91 16.03
C LYS A 40 -3.34 -11.52 15.77
N PHE A 41 -3.56 -10.30 15.30
CA PHE A 41 -4.89 -9.81 14.98
C PHE A 41 -5.63 -10.69 13.93
N LEU A 42 -4.91 -11.17 12.91
CA LEU A 42 -5.45 -12.08 11.90
C LEU A 42 -5.78 -13.44 12.51
N ALA A 43 -4.85 -14.01 13.27
CA ALA A 43 -5.01 -15.32 13.91
C ALA A 43 -6.21 -15.36 14.87
N GLU A 44 -6.41 -14.31 15.67
CA GLU A 44 -7.57 -14.17 16.58
C GLU A 44 -8.92 -14.19 15.85
N ARG A 45 -8.95 -13.89 14.55
CA ARG A 45 -10.15 -13.93 13.71
C ARG A 45 -10.26 -15.20 12.87
N GLY A 46 -9.43 -16.20 13.13
CA GLY A 46 -9.40 -17.44 12.36
C GLY A 46 -8.88 -17.23 10.93
N PHE A 47 -8.13 -16.15 10.70
CA PHE A 47 -7.54 -15.86 9.40
C PHE A 47 -6.12 -16.43 9.38
N ASP A 48 -6.00 -17.62 8.77
CA ASP A 48 -4.76 -18.36 8.72
C ASP A 48 -3.76 -17.81 7.68
N GLN A 49 -2.59 -18.44 7.61
CA GLN A 49 -1.52 -18.03 6.72
C GLN A 49 -1.91 -18.21 5.24
N ASP A 50 -2.65 -19.27 4.91
CA ASP A 50 -3.10 -19.54 3.55
C ASP A 50 -4.08 -18.47 3.08
N ALA A 51 -5.01 -18.05 3.94
CA ALA A 51 -5.90 -16.92 3.68
C ALA A 51 -5.10 -15.62 3.52
N ALA A 52 -4.11 -15.37 4.37
CA ALA A 52 -3.25 -14.18 4.23
C ALA A 52 -2.47 -14.15 2.91
N THR A 53 -1.95 -15.29 2.47
CA THR A 53 -1.30 -15.42 1.16
C THR A 53 -2.31 -15.25 0.03
N HIS A 54 -3.47 -15.91 0.09
CA HIS A 54 -4.50 -15.87 -0.94
C HIS A 54 -5.00 -14.43 -1.19
N PHE A 55 -5.32 -13.70 -0.11
CA PHE A 55 -5.78 -12.32 -0.19
C PHE A 55 -4.64 -11.29 -0.28
N ARG A 56 -3.38 -11.75 -0.35
CA ARG A 56 -2.17 -10.90 -0.39
C ARG A 56 -2.17 -9.85 0.72
N VAL A 57 -2.56 -10.26 1.93
CA VAL A 57 -2.58 -9.39 3.10
C VAL A 57 -1.14 -8.97 3.43
N GLY A 58 -0.97 -7.69 3.72
CA GLY A 58 0.31 -7.11 4.03
C GLY A 58 0.29 -6.22 5.27
N TYR A 59 1.43 -5.64 5.58
CA TYR A 59 1.60 -4.67 6.66
C TYR A 59 2.33 -3.43 6.15
N SER A 60 1.84 -2.24 6.52
CA SER A 60 2.56 -0.98 6.30
C SER A 60 3.43 -0.67 7.52
N PRO A 61 4.77 -0.64 7.39
CA PRO A 61 5.66 -0.33 8.51
C PRO A 61 5.39 1.03 9.14
N ALA A 62 5.63 1.16 10.45
CA ALA A 62 5.62 2.44 11.14
C ALA A 62 6.84 3.24 10.71
N GLY A 63 6.63 4.24 9.87
CA GLY A 63 7.68 5.15 9.42
C GLY A 63 7.17 6.10 8.36
N TRP A 64 8.03 7.02 7.93
CA TRP A 64 7.59 8.12 7.08
C TRP A 64 7.64 7.80 5.58
N ASP A 65 8.57 6.98 5.12
CA ASP A 65 8.91 6.90 3.69
C ASP A 65 9.46 5.52 3.25
N HIS A 66 9.14 4.43 3.96
CA HIS A 66 9.68 3.11 3.64
C HIS A 66 9.22 2.62 2.27
N LEU A 67 7.91 2.69 1.99
CA LEU A 67 7.36 2.33 0.70
C LEU A 67 7.83 3.32 -0.37
N THR A 68 7.79 4.62 -0.07
CA THR A 68 8.16 5.68 -1.00
C THR A 68 9.61 5.50 -1.47
N ARG A 69 10.56 5.24 -0.57
CA ARG A 69 11.95 4.94 -0.92
C ARG A 69 12.07 3.65 -1.72
N TYR A 70 11.34 2.60 -1.34
CA TYR A 70 11.34 1.32 -2.06
C TYR A 70 10.88 1.49 -3.52
N LEU A 71 9.78 2.20 -3.75
CA LEU A 71 9.24 2.42 -5.09
C LEU A 71 10.11 3.37 -5.92
N ARG A 72 10.70 4.41 -5.32
CA ARG A 72 11.73 5.22 -5.98
C ARG A 72 12.91 4.37 -6.45
N GLY A 73 13.37 3.43 -5.63
CA GLY A 73 14.40 2.45 -6.01
C GLY A 73 14.01 1.55 -7.18
N LYS A 74 12.71 1.36 -7.42
CA LYS A 74 12.16 0.67 -8.59
C LYS A 74 11.92 1.60 -9.81
N GLY A 75 12.30 2.87 -9.72
CA GLY A 75 12.20 3.83 -10.82
C GLY A 75 10.83 4.50 -10.96
N PHE A 76 10.00 4.50 -9.92
CA PHE A 76 8.77 5.31 -9.89
C PHE A 76 9.08 6.74 -9.46
N SER A 77 8.55 7.70 -10.20
CA SER A 77 8.67 9.13 -9.92
C SER A 77 7.74 9.56 -8.78
N ASP A 78 8.11 10.63 -8.08
CA ASP A 78 7.29 11.21 -7.01
C ASP A 78 5.87 11.54 -7.47
N LYS A 79 5.73 12.03 -8.71
CA LYS A 79 4.43 12.31 -9.31
C LYS A 79 3.58 11.04 -9.43
N GLU A 80 4.14 9.95 -9.96
CA GLU A 80 3.43 8.66 -10.06
C GLU A 80 3.00 8.17 -8.67
N LEU A 81 3.86 8.30 -7.65
CA LEU A 81 3.57 7.85 -6.29
C LEU A 81 2.46 8.67 -5.62
N ILE A 82 2.46 9.99 -5.78
CA ILE A 82 1.38 10.86 -5.26
C ILE A 82 0.08 10.61 -6.04
N THR A 83 0.14 10.55 -7.37
CA THR A 83 -1.04 10.30 -8.21
C THR A 83 -1.67 8.93 -7.96
N SER A 84 -0.86 7.91 -7.67
CA SER A 84 -1.35 6.58 -7.27
C SER A 84 -2.00 6.57 -5.88
N GLY A 85 -1.79 7.62 -5.07
CA GLY A 85 -2.20 7.67 -3.67
C GLY A 85 -1.39 6.74 -2.75
N LEU A 86 -0.31 6.12 -3.21
CA LEU A 86 0.59 5.34 -2.34
C LEU A 86 1.43 6.23 -1.43
N SER A 87 1.71 7.45 -1.89
CA SER A 87 2.40 8.51 -1.15
C SER A 87 1.54 9.78 -1.10
N GLN A 88 1.90 10.69 -0.20
CA GLN A 88 1.32 12.04 -0.09
C GLN A 88 2.44 13.06 0.11
N ASP A 89 2.15 14.33 -0.14
CA ASP A 89 3.09 15.41 0.09
C ASP A 89 3.46 15.54 1.58
N GLY A 90 4.75 15.60 1.87
CA GLY A 90 5.31 15.90 3.18
C GLY A 90 6.18 17.16 3.13
N ARG A 91 6.56 17.67 4.31
CA ARG A 91 7.34 18.93 4.42
C ARG A 91 8.71 18.89 3.73
N ARG A 92 9.31 17.70 3.60
CA ARG A 92 10.64 17.48 3.01
C ARG A 92 10.59 16.59 1.77
N GLY A 93 9.40 16.43 1.19
CA GLY A 93 9.14 15.54 0.05
C GLY A 93 8.08 14.47 0.38
N PRO A 94 7.74 13.62 -0.62
CA PRO A 94 6.75 12.57 -0.48
C PRO A 94 7.01 11.63 0.68
N ILE A 95 5.92 11.27 1.36
CA ILE A 95 5.89 10.35 2.50
C ILE A 95 4.80 9.29 2.25
N ASP A 96 4.93 8.13 2.89
CA ASP A 96 3.97 7.02 2.75
C ASP A 96 2.56 7.48 3.15
N ARG A 97 1.52 7.01 2.46
CA ARG A 97 0.13 7.29 2.89
C ARG A 97 -0.26 6.44 4.10
N PHE A 98 0.20 5.18 4.11
CA PHE A 98 -0.16 4.18 5.11
C PHE A 98 1.00 3.93 6.08
N ARG A 99 0.69 3.82 7.37
CA ARG A 99 1.65 3.58 8.45
C ARG A 99 1.01 2.72 9.53
N GLY A 100 1.71 1.70 10.01
CA GLY A 100 1.30 0.87 11.14
C GLY A 100 -0.02 0.11 10.94
N ARG A 101 -0.39 -0.21 9.69
CA ARG A 101 -1.71 -0.77 9.33
C ARG A 101 -1.58 -2.12 8.64
N LEU A 102 -2.56 -3.00 8.88
CA LEU A 102 -2.80 -4.15 7.99
C LEU A 102 -3.35 -3.65 6.65
N MET A 103 -2.87 -4.23 5.56
CA MET A 103 -3.12 -3.80 4.20
C MET A 103 -3.83 -4.92 3.44
N TRP A 104 -4.93 -4.59 2.76
CA TRP A 104 -5.59 -5.46 1.79
C TRP A 104 -5.55 -4.80 0.42
N PRO A 105 -4.97 -5.45 -0.61
CA PRO A 105 -5.03 -4.94 -1.96
C PRO A 105 -6.46 -5.01 -2.49
N ILE A 106 -6.87 -3.95 -3.19
CA ILE A 106 -8.13 -3.87 -3.91
C ILE A 106 -7.81 -4.08 -5.38
N SER A 107 -8.40 -5.12 -5.97
CA SER A 107 -8.21 -5.45 -7.39
C SER A 107 -9.41 -5.04 -8.21
N ASP A 108 -9.19 -4.62 -9.46
CA ASP A 108 -10.28 -4.41 -10.42
C ASP A 108 -10.77 -5.75 -11.01
N THR A 109 -11.71 -5.68 -11.96
CA THR A 109 -12.28 -6.87 -12.61
C THR A 109 -11.28 -7.63 -13.50
N ALA A 110 -10.18 -7.01 -13.89
CA ALA A 110 -9.09 -7.64 -14.62
C ALA A 110 -8.06 -8.30 -13.67
N GLY A 111 -8.18 -8.07 -12.36
CA GLY A 111 -7.26 -8.56 -11.33
C GLY A 111 -6.08 -7.64 -11.06
N ASP A 112 -6.03 -6.46 -11.71
CA ASP A 112 -5.00 -5.46 -11.47
C ASP A 112 -5.23 -4.82 -10.10
N ILE A 113 -4.18 -4.68 -9.29
CA ILE A 113 -4.28 -3.95 -8.02
C ILE A 113 -4.38 -2.45 -8.34
N VAL A 114 -5.44 -1.82 -7.86
CA VAL A 114 -5.75 -0.41 -8.13
C VAL A 114 -5.85 0.45 -6.87
N GLY A 115 -5.72 -0.16 -5.69
CA GLY A 115 -5.76 0.54 -4.42
C GLY A 115 -5.56 -0.39 -3.24
N PHE A 116 -5.66 0.17 -2.03
CA PHE A 116 -5.52 -0.57 -0.79
C PHE A 116 -6.55 -0.14 0.25
N GLY A 117 -7.11 -1.13 0.96
CA GLY A 117 -7.81 -0.91 2.22
C GLY A 117 -6.85 -1.11 3.38
N ALA A 118 -6.73 -0.13 4.26
CA ALA A 118 -5.79 -0.16 5.38
C ALA A 118 -6.49 -0.10 6.73
N ARG A 119 -6.33 -1.16 7.53
CA ARG A 119 -6.94 -1.29 8.85
C ARG A 119 -5.96 -0.93 9.96
N LYS A 120 -6.39 -0.02 10.83
CA LYS A 120 -5.66 0.36 12.04
C LYS A 120 -5.59 -0.81 13.03
N LEU A 121 -4.43 -0.99 13.66
CA LEU A 121 -4.18 -2.09 14.62
C LEU A 121 -4.17 -1.65 16.08
N ARG A 122 -3.90 -0.37 16.35
CA ARG A 122 -3.86 0.17 17.70
C ARG A 122 -4.85 1.32 17.85
N ASP A 123 -5.59 1.36 18.95
CA ASP A 123 -6.58 2.42 19.17
C ASP A 123 -5.93 3.73 19.65
N ASP A 124 -4.78 3.64 20.33
CA ASP A 124 -4.00 4.77 20.89
C ASP A 124 -3.17 5.57 19.86
N ASP A 125 -3.06 5.07 18.63
CA ASP A 125 -2.29 5.74 17.58
C ASP A 125 -3.14 6.85 16.93
N ASP A 126 -2.94 8.13 17.23
CA ASP A 126 -3.71 9.25 16.64
C ASP A 126 -3.60 9.39 15.10
N ASN A 127 -2.87 8.48 14.44
CA ASN A 127 -2.70 8.41 12.98
C ASN A 127 -3.95 7.96 12.20
N GLY A 128 -5.11 8.58 12.46
CA GLY A 128 -6.25 8.60 11.54
C GLY A 128 -7.29 7.49 11.68
N PRO A 129 -8.20 7.34 10.69
CA PRO A 129 -9.44 6.57 10.81
C PRO A 129 -9.21 5.06 10.95
N LYS A 130 -10.24 4.35 11.44
CA LYS A 130 -10.25 2.88 11.57
C LYS A 130 -9.96 2.16 10.24
N TYR A 131 -10.48 2.70 9.13
CA TYR A 131 -10.19 2.28 7.76
C TYR A 131 -9.76 3.48 6.92
N LEU A 132 -8.71 3.31 6.11
CA LEU A 132 -8.26 4.29 5.13
C LEU A 132 -8.18 3.59 3.77
N ASN A 133 -8.81 4.18 2.76
CA ASN A 133 -8.74 3.69 1.38
C ASN A 133 -7.90 4.65 0.53
N THR A 134 -7.23 4.08 -0.46
CA THR A 134 -6.73 4.84 -1.61
C THR A 134 -7.83 5.07 -2.62
#